data_AF-A0A653NK87-F1
#
_entry.id   AF-A0A653NK87-F1
#
_cell.length_a   1.000
_cell.length_b   1.000
_cell.length_c   1.000
_cell.angle_alpha   90.00
_cell.angle_beta   90.00
_cell.angle_gamma   90.00
#
_symmetry.space_group_name_H-M   'P 1'
#
loop_
_entity.id
_entity.type
_entity.pdbx_description
1 polymer ?
#
loop_
_entity_poly.entity_id
_entity_poly.type
_entity_poly.pdbx_seq_one_letter_code
_entity_poly.pdbx_strand_id
1 'polypeptide(L)' 'MHDVRLAHNDDTALDPADPALVMRGSLFIDGHEAGCWEARRDGTWTAHLRHTPGWIVEASRAALIERLARGA' A
#
# COMPACT_ATOMS: atom_id res chain seq x y z
N MET A 1 1.88 13.78 12.14
CA MET A 1 1.87 13.40 10.72
C MET A 1 3.07 12.52 10.52
N HIS A 2 2.85 11.28 10.11
CA HIS A 2 3.91 10.28 9.97
C HIS A 2 4.56 10.35 8.59
N ASP A 3 5.84 10.00 8.51
CA ASP A 3 6.52 9.80 7.24
C ASP A 3 6.10 8.46 6.65
N VAL A 4 5.52 8.46 5.45
CA VAL A 4 4.99 7.25 4.81
C VAL A 4 5.77 6.96 3.54
N ARG A 5 6.34 5.76 3.45
CA ARG A 5 7.05 5.27 2.29
C ARG A 5 6.45 3.98 1.76
N LEU A 6 6.08 4.01 0.48
CA LEU A 6 5.65 2.83 -0.29
C LEU A 6 6.85 2.33 -1.10
N ALA A 7 7.54 1.32 -0.60
CA ALA A 7 8.67 0.70 -1.29
C ALA A 7 8.12 -0.35 -2.25
N HIS A 8 8.46 -0.26 -3.54
CA HIS A 8 8.06 -1.23 -4.54
C HIS A 8 8.93 -2.49 -4.44
N ASN A 9 8.29 -3.66 -4.49
CA ASN A 9 8.98 -4.94 -4.55
C ASN A 9 9.01 -5.39 -6.02
N ASP A 10 10.14 -5.95 -6.45
CA ASP A 10 10.42 -6.34 -7.83
C ASP A 10 9.27 -7.10 -8.52
N ASP A 11 8.98 -6.76 -9.78
CA ASP A 11 7.77 -7.12 -10.54
C ASP A 11 7.57 -8.63 -10.78
N THR A 12 8.60 -9.44 -10.52
CA THR A 12 8.55 -10.91 -10.67
C THR A 12 7.60 -11.61 -9.69
N ALA A 13 6.99 -10.87 -8.76
CA ALA A 13 6.16 -11.43 -7.70
C ALA A 13 4.65 -11.15 -7.85
N LEU A 14 4.16 -10.62 -8.98
CA LEU A 14 2.71 -10.42 -9.16
C LEU A 14 2.01 -11.76 -9.45
N ASP A 15 0.93 -12.04 -8.74
CA ASP A 15 0.15 -13.27 -8.91
C ASP A 15 -0.63 -13.20 -10.22
N PRO A 16 -0.36 -14.09 -11.21
CA PRO A 16 -1.12 -14.11 -12.46
C PRO A 16 -2.61 -14.44 -12.25
N ALA A 17 -3.00 -15.02 -11.12
CA ALA A 17 -4.39 -15.25 -10.76
C ALA A 17 -5.10 -13.96 -10.29
N ASP A 18 -4.37 -12.88 -9.99
CA ASP A 18 -4.90 -11.56 -9.67
C ASP A 18 -4.53 -10.54 -10.77
N PRO A 19 -5.24 -10.52 -11.90
CA PRO A 19 -4.94 -9.62 -13.02
C PRO A 19 -5.25 -8.15 -12.70
N ALA A 20 -5.90 -7.86 -11.57
CA ALA A 20 -6.18 -6.50 -11.13
C ALA A 20 -4.98 -5.90 -10.40
N LEU A 21 -4.07 -6.70 -9.86
CA LEU A 21 -2.86 -6.22 -9.22
C LEU A 21 -1.84 -5.76 -10.26
N VAL A 22 -1.39 -4.51 -10.15
CA VAL A 22 -0.42 -3.91 -11.08
C VAL A 22 0.94 -3.76 -10.44
N MET A 23 0.99 -3.39 -9.16
CA MET A 23 2.22 -3.30 -8.38
C MET A 23 1.91 -3.61 -6.93
N ARG A 24 2.92 -4.07 -6.19
CA ARG A 24 2.85 -4.17 -4.74
C ARG A 24 4.19 -3.84 -4.10
N GLY A 25 4.17 -3.69 -2.79
CA GLY A 25 5.40 -3.71 -2.04
C GLY A 25 5.23 -3.49 -0.55
N SER A 26 6.34 -3.19 0.12
CA SER A 26 6.38 -2.98 1.56
C SER A 26 6.02 -1.54 1.91
N LEU A 27 5.18 -1.38 2.94
CA LEU A 27 4.78 -0.09 3.51
C LEU A 27 5.61 0.17 4.76
N PHE A 28 6.21 1.36 4.82
CA PHE A 28 6.94 1.86 5.97
C PHE A 28 6.28 3.13 6.51
N ILE A 29 6.24 3.24 7.83
CA ILE A 29 5.75 4.40 8.57
C ILE A 29 6.85 4.78 9.57
N ASP A 30 7.31 6.03 9.52
CA ASP A 30 8.44 6.55 10.29
C ASP A 30 9.68 5.65 10.22
N GLY A 31 9.97 5.12 9.02
CA GLY A 31 11.10 4.22 8.77
C GLY A 31 10.91 2.78 9.26
N HIS A 32 9.78 2.43 9.90
CA HIS A 32 9.49 1.09 10.37
C HIS A 32 8.56 0.36 9.41
N GLU A 33 8.83 -0.91 9.13
CA GLU A 33 7.96 -1.72 8.29
C GLU A 33 6.60 -1.93 8.98
N ALA A 34 5.55 -1.35 8.39
CA ALA A 34 4.21 -1.32 8.97
C ALA A 34 3.24 -2.29 8.26
N GLY A 35 3.57 -2.74 7.05
CA GLY A 35 2.74 -3.68 6.30
C GLY A 35 3.05 -3.71 4.81
N CYS A 36 2.01 -3.85 3.99
CA CYS A 36 2.13 -3.87 2.54
C CYS A 36 1.16 -2.89 1.87
N TRP A 37 1.44 -2.59 0.61
CA TRP A 37 0.59 -1.79 -0.25
C TRP A 37 0.46 -2.44 -1.63
N GLU A 38 -0.62 -2.08 -2.33
CA GLU A 38 -0.91 -2.52 -3.69
C GLU A 38 -1.45 -1.36 -4.53
N ALA A 39 -1.05 -1.32 -5.79
CA ALA A 39 -1.69 -0.52 -6.82
C ALA A 39 -2.48 -1.45 -7.74
N ARG A 40 -3.74 -1.08 -7.98
CA ARG A 40 -4.69 -1.86 -8.77
C ARG A 40 -4.93 -1.21 -10.13
N ARG A 41 -5.36 -2.02 -11.11
CA ARG A 41 -5.57 -1.60 -12.51
C ARG A 41 -6.69 -0.58 -12.67
N ASP A 42 -7.65 -0.57 -11.76
CA ASP A 42 -8.72 0.44 -11.70
C ASP A 42 -8.25 1.80 -11.15
N GLY A 43 -6.97 1.92 -10.80
CA GLY A 43 -6.37 3.14 -10.26
C GLY A 43 -6.43 3.22 -8.73
N THR A 44 -7.07 2.26 -8.05
CA THR A 44 -7.12 2.23 -6.59
C THR A 44 -5.77 1.83 -5.99
N TRP A 45 -5.50 2.38 -4.81
CA TRP A 45 -4.34 2.08 -4.00
C TRP A 45 -4.81 1.53 -2.65
N THR A 46 -4.27 0.40 -2.25
CA THR A 46 -4.65 -0.26 -1.00
C THR A 46 -3.44 -0.45 -0.09
N ALA A 47 -3.67 -0.45 1.22
CA ALA A 47 -2.68 -0.81 2.22
C ALA A 47 -3.27 -1.73 3.27
N HIS A 48 -2.47 -2.68 3.73
CA HIS A 48 -2.78 -3.53 4.88
C HIS A 48 -1.70 -3.33 5.94
N LEU A 49 -2.10 -2.90 7.13
CA LEU A 49 -1.21 -2.73 8.28
C LEU A 49 -1.15 -4.01 9.08
N ARG A 50 0.04 -4.42 9.55
CA ARG A 50 0.26 -5.70 10.25
C ARG A 50 -0.64 -5.91 11.49
N HIS A 51 -1.07 -4.81 12.13
CA HIS A 51 -1.83 -4.84 13.38
C HIS A 51 -3.22 -4.19 13.27
N THR A 52 -3.68 -3.87 12.07
CA THR A 52 -5.00 -3.27 11.84
C THR A 52 -5.83 -4.21 10.99
N PRO A 53 -7.07 -4.52 11.40
CA PRO A 53 -7.93 -5.35 10.58
C PRO A 53 -8.34 -4.62 9.30
N GLY A 54 -8.24 -5.32 8.18
CA GLY A 54 -8.77 -4.88 6.89
C GLY A 54 -7.80 -4.05 6.05
N TRP A 55 -8.25 -3.79 4.82
CA TRP A 55 -7.53 -2.97 3.87
C TRP A 55 -8.02 -1.54 3.92
N ILE A 56 -7.08 -0.60 3.93
CA ILE A 56 -7.35 0.80 3.65
C ILE A 56 -7.33 0.94 2.13
N VAL A 57 -8.40 1.46 1.54
CA VAL A 57 -8.57 1.61 0.09
C VAL A 57 -8.77 3.08 -0.23
N GLU A 58 -8.00 3.59 -1.19
CA GLU A 58 -8.08 4.97 -1.62
C GLU A 58 -7.99 5.09 -3.14
N ALA A 59 -8.55 6.17 -3.68
CA ALA A 59 -8.63 6.40 -5.12
C ALA A 59 -7.29 6.79 -5.78
N SER A 60 -6.25 7.04 -4.99
CA SER A 60 -4.93 7.39 -5.50
C SER A 60 -3.82 7.12 -4.47
N ARG A 61 -2.58 7.04 -4.96
CA ARG A 61 -1.37 6.94 -4.12
C ARG A 61 -1.29 8.07 -3.09
N ALA A 62 -1.58 9.30 -3.52
CA ALA A 62 -1.49 10.48 -2.66
C ALA A 62 -2.52 10.43 -1.54
N ALA A 63 -3.78 10.08 -1.85
CA ALA A 63 -4.84 9.92 -0.87
C ALA A 63 -4.53 8.81 0.14
N LEU A 64 -3.98 7.68 -0.31
CA LEU A 64 -3.53 6.60 0.58
C LEU A 64 -2.44 7.08 1.54
N ILE A 65 -1.41 7.76 1.03
CA ILE A 65 -0.32 8.30 1.85
C ILE A 65 -0.84 9.31 2.86
N GLU A 66 -1.71 10.22 2.44
CA GLU A 66 -2.29 11.23 3.33
C GLU A 66 -3.15 10.60 4.43
N ARG A 67 -3.97 9.60 4.09
CA ARG A 67 -4.77 8.87 5.07
C ARG A 67 -3.90 8.13 6.08
N LEU A 68 -2.84 7.45 5.62
CA LEU A 68 -1.89 6.76 6.48
C LEU A 68 -1.11 7.74 7.37
N ALA A 69 -0.66 8.87 6.83
CA ALA A 69 0.10 9.86 7.58
C ALA A 69 -0.71 10.54 8.70
N ARG A 70 -2.05 10.53 8.60
CA ARG A 70 -2.99 11.08 9.60
C ARG A 70 -3.47 10.06 10.63
N GLY A 71 -3.53 8.78 10.25
CA GLY A 71 -4.20 7.72 11.03
C GLY A 71 -3.27 6.64 11.58
N ALA A 72 -1.98 6.67 11.24
CA ALA A 72 -0.95 5.83 11.85
C ALA A 72 -0.60 6.29 13.27
#